data_AF-A0A9D1WH26-F1
#
_entry.id   AF-A0A9D1WH26-F1
#
_cell.length_a   1.000
_cell.length_b   1.000
_cell.length_c   1.000
_cell.angle_alpha   90.00
_cell.angle_beta   90.00
_cell.angle_gamma   90.00
#
_symmetry.space_group_name_H-M   'P 1'
#
loop_
_entity.id
_entity.type
_entity.pdbx_description
1 polymer ?
#
loop_
_entity_poly.entity_id
_entity_poly.type
_entity_poly.pdbx_seq_one_letter_code
_entity_poly.pdbx_strand_id
1 'polypeptide(L)'
;MGAVKITYGKPGAGYQRGKVTVSRHQEAVIFSCEEEYPEELVQRKEKTAALIGELQKVIEAQGGLVGHIKAYLEESGCSVSLSGTGGPVTEQETFCRKVKLYFTAIAFAVEEEEICEFLNRKLE
;
A
#
# COMPACT_ATOMS: atom_id res chain seq x y z
N MET A 1 -6.89 -12.32 16.97
CA MET A 1 -6.23 -11.18 17.64
C MET A 1 -4.88 -10.99 16.98
N GLY A 2 -4.79 -10.05 16.03
CA GLY A 2 -3.58 -9.80 15.25
C GLY A 2 -2.58 -8.94 16.02
N ALA A 3 -1.29 -9.24 15.89
CA ALA A 3 -0.22 -8.51 16.56
C ALA A 3 -0.11 -7.08 16.03
N VAL A 4 -0.30 -6.09 16.92
CA VAL A 4 0.01 -4.68 16.64
C VAL A 4 1.52 -4.52 16.73
N LYS A 5 2.17 -4.30 15.59
CA LYS A 5 3.60 -4.00 15.52
C LYS A 5 3.79 -2.52 15.79
N ILE A 6 4.13 -2.16 17.03
CA ILE A 6 4.40 -0.77 17.42
C ILE A 6 5.88 -0.48 17.13
N THR A 7 6.15 0.28 16.07
CA THR A 7 7.47 0.85 15.80
C THR A 7 7.65 2.13 16.61
N TYR A 8 8.43 2.06 17.70
CA TYR A 8 8.77 3.23 18.50
C TYR A 8 9.79 4.12 17.77
N GLY A 9 9.48 5.40 17.62
CA GLY A 9 10.47 6.41 17.19
C GLY A 9 9.94 7.84 17.09
N LYS A 10 10.10 8.62 18.19
CA LYS A 10 10.12 10.11 18.25
C LYS A 10 8.85 10.87 17.74
N PRO A 11 8.70 12.18 18.03
CA PRO A 11 7.59 12.97 17.49
C PRO A 11 7.63 12.89 15.95
N GLY A 12 6.56 12.39 15.34
CA GLY A 12 6.61 11.79 13.99
C GLY A 12 6.41 10.26 13.97
N ALA A 13 6.09 9.65 15.12
CA ALA A 13 5.73 8.25 15.23
C ALA A 13 4.41 7.96 14.50
N GLY A 14 4.47 7.10 13.49
CA GLY A 14 3.29 6.52 12.87
C GLY A 14 2.82 5.25 13.59
N TYR A 15 1.56 4.88 13.39
CA TYR A 15 1.01 3.60 13.81
C TYR A 15 0.49 2.82 12.60
N GLN A 16 0.40 1.49 12.74
CA GLN A 16 -0.14 0.64 11.69
C GLN A 16 -1.57 0.21 12.05
N ARG A 17 -2.51 0.37 11.11
CA ARG A 17 -3.90 -0.11 11.18
C ARG A 17 -4.20 -0.93 9.93
N GLY A 18 -4.11 -2.25 10.08
CA GLY A 18 -4.20 -3.18 8.96
C GLY A 18 -3.05 -2.99 7.97
N LYS A 19 -3.37 -2.77 6.70
CA LYS A 19 -2.42 -2.51 5.60
C LYS A 19 -1.88 -1.08 5.58
N VAL A 20 -2.50 -0.17 6.34
CA VAL A 20 -2.20 1.26 6.30
C VAL A 20 -1.32 1.66 7.47
N THR A 21 -0.26 2.39 7.18
CA THR A 21 0.52 3.15 8.16
C THR A 21 0.01 4.59 8.20
N VAL A 22 -0.28 5.08 9.38
CA VAL A 22 -0.75 6.45 9.62
C VAL A 22 0.32 7.20 10.37
N SER A 23 0.70 8.38 9.89
CA SER A 23 1.63 9.28 10.59
C SER A 23 1.12 10.71 10.57
N ARG A 24 1.52 11.52 11.55
CA ARG A 24 1.11 12.92 11.64
C ARG A 24 2.30 13.84 11.48
N HIS A 25 2.11 14.92 10.74
CA HIS A 25 3.08 16.00 10.63
C HIS A 25 2.35 17.35 10.70
N GLN A 26 2.42 18.01 11.85
CA GLN A 26 1.58 19.17 12.17
C GLN A 26 0.09 18.79 12.06
N GLU A 27 -0.72 19.57 11.33
CA GLU A 27 -2.14 19.30 11.09
C GLU A 27 -2.39 18.26 9.98
N ALA A 28 -1.32 17.78 9.31
CA ALA A 28 -1.45 16.80 8.24
C ALA A 28 -1.43 15.38 8.79
N VAL A 29 -2.36 14.56 8.29
CA VAL A 29 -2.35 13.11 8.45
C VAL A 29 -1.86 12.49 7.14
N ILE A 30 -0.88 11.60 7.25
CA ILE A 30 -0.27 10.89 6.13
C ILE A 30 -0.63 9.41 6.27
N PHE A 31 -1.36 8.89 5.28
CA PHE A 31 -1.71 7.49 5.13
C PHE A 31 -0.81 6.87 4.07
N SER A 32 -0.11 5.78 4.38
CA SER A 32 0.73 5.08 3.42
C SER A 32 0.51 3.57 3.49
N CYS A 33 0.75 2.87 2.39
CA CYS A 33 0.79 1.42 2.38
C CYS A 33 1.80 0.90 1.35
N GLU A 34 2.30 -0.30 1.63
CA GLU A 34 3.12 -1.09 0.71
C GLU A 34 2.50 -2.49 0.64
N GLU A 35 1.99 -2.88 -0.52
CA GLU A 35 1.25 -4.14 -0.71
C GLU A 35 1.66 -4.83 -2.01
N GLU A 36 1.54 -6.16 -2.03
CA GLU A 36 1.85 -6.98 -3.21
C GLU A 36 0.61 -7.76 -3.64
N TYR A 37 0.30 -7.70 -4.95
CA TYR A 37 -0.90 -8.31 -5.51
C TYR A 37 -0.56 -9.31 -6.61
N PRO A 38 -1.14 -10.52 -6.61
CA PRO A 38 -0.94 -11.53 -7.65
C PRO A 38 -1.85 -11.24 -8.87
N GLU A 39 -1.68 -10.08 -9.49
CA GLU A 39 -2.47 -9.65 -10.65
C GLU A 39 -1.63 -8.88 -11.66
N GLU A 40 -2.24 -8.50 -12.78
CA GLU A 40 -1.56 -7.76 -13.85
C GLU A 40 -1.47 -6.26 -13.55
N LEU A 41 -0.39 -5.63 -14.02
CA LEU A 41 -0.14 -4.20 -13.82
C LEU A 41 -1.29 -3.31 -14.31
N VAL A 42 -1.90 -3.64 -15.45
CA VAL A 42 -3.03 -2.88 -16.02
C VAL A 42 -4.24 -2.91 -15.09
N GLN A 43 -4.58 -4.08 -14.56
CA GLN A 43 -5.69 -4.24 -13.62
C GLN A 43 -5.43 -3.48 -12.32
N ARG A 44 -4.22 -3.58 -11.75
CA ARG A 44 -3.88 -2.85 -10.52
C ARG A 44 -3.86 -1.34 -10.73
N LYS A 45 -3.41 -0.88 -11.89
CA LYS A 45 -3.43 0.54 -12.28
C LYS A 45 -4.86 1.10 -12.26
N GLU A 46 -5.82 0.40 -12.84
CA GLU A 46 -7.22 0.83 -12.89
C GLU A 46 -7.85 0.86 -11.48
N LYS A 47 -7.65 -0.21 -10.69
CA LYS A 47 -8.11 -0.25 -9.28
C LYS A 47 -7.50 0.87 -8.45
N THR A 48 -6.20 1.15 -8.63
CA THR A 48 -5.49 2.21 -7.90
C THR A 48 -5.97 3.60 -8.31
N ALA A 49 -6.23 3.83 -9.60
CA ALA A 49 -6.80 5.09 -10.07
C ALA A 49 -8.20 5.35 -9.50
N ALA A 50 -9.05 4.31 -9.48
CA ALA A 50 -10.37 4.39 -8.84
C ALA A 50 -10.26 4.66 -7.32
N LEU A 51 -9.37 3.95 -6.62
CA LEU A 51 -9.06 4.18 -5.21
C LEU A 51 -8.71 5.64 -4.93
N ILE A 52 -7.80 6.24 -5.73
CA ILE A 52 -7.38 7.63 -5.55
C ILE A 52 -8.58 8.58 -5.69
N GLY A 53 -9.37 8.43 -6.75
CA GLY A 53 -10.53 9.29 -7.01
C GLY A 53 -11.64 9.14 -5.96
N GLU A 54 -11.85 7.93 -5.44
CA GLU A 54 -12.80 7.68 -4.37
C GLU A 54 -12.30 8.22 -3.02
N LEU A 55 -11.01 8.06 -2.70
CA LEU A 55 -10.42 8.59 -1.47
C LEU A 55 -10.57 10.10 -1.39
N GLN A 56 -10.31 10.80 -2.50
CA GLN A 56 -10.51 12.25 -2.57
C GLN A 56 -11.95 12.63 -2.16
N LYS A 57 -12.95 11.93 -2.70
CA LYS A 57 -14.36 12.19 -2.38
C LYS A 57 -14.68 11.91 -0.90
N VAL A 58 -14.09 10.87 -0.31
CA VAL A 58 -14.29 10.55 1.11
C VAL A 58 -13.70 11.65 1.98
N ILE A 59 -12.47 12.12 1.70
CA ILE A 59 -11.84 13.23 2.42
C ILE A 59 -12.69 14.49 2.33
N GLU A 60 -13.13 14.85 1.12
CA GLU A 60 -13.96 16.03 0.87
C GLU A 60 -15.34 15.94 1.55
N ALA A 61 -15.94 14.74 1.61
CA ALA A 61 -17.23 14.51 2.25
C ALA A 61 -17.21 14.74 3.77
N GLN A 62 -16.05 14.59 4.40
CA GLN A 62 -15.84 14.91 5.82
C GLN A 62 -15.54 16.41 6.05
N GLY A 63 -15.47 17.22 4.99
CA GLY A 63 -15.00 18.61 5.05
C GLY A 63 -13.47 18.75 5.14
N GLY A 64 -12.73 17.65 4.94
CA GLY A 64 -11.29 17.63 4.93
C GLY A 64 -10.69 18.19 3.64
N LEU A 65 -9.39 18.45 3.67
CA LEU A 65 -8.62 18.90 2.51
C LEU A 65 -7.63 17.84 2.06
N VAL A 66 -7.61 17.58 0.75
CA VAL A 66 -6.60 16.72 0.14
C VAL A 66 -5.32 17.53 -0.10
N GLY A 67 -4.22 17.11 0.51
CA GLY A 67 -2.90 17.67 0.22
C GLY A 67 -2.31 17.05 -1.05
N HIS A 68 -2.07 15.75 -1.01
CA HIS A 68 -1.49 15.03 -2.14
C HIS A 68 -1.76 13.52 -2.05
N ILE A 69 -2.04 12.87 -3.18
CA ILE A 69 -2.21 11.42 -3.26
C ILE A 69 -1.29 10.88 -4.38
N LYS A 70 -0.36 9.99 -4.03
CA LYS A 70 0.56 9.31 -4.95
C LYS A 70 0.42 7.82 -4.84
N ALA A 71 0.54 7.17 -5.99
CA ALA A 71 0.76 5.73 -6.08
C ALA A 71 1.91 5.45 -7.05
N TYR A 72 2.75 4.48 -6.70
CA TYR A 72 3.76 3.90 -7.56
C TYR A 72 3.50 2.40 -7.67
N LEU A 73 3.55 1.88 -8.90
CA LEU A 73 3.31 0.49 -9.20
C LEU A 73 4.56 -0.10 -9.84
N GLU A 74 4.99 -1.24 -9.35
CA GLU A 74 6.14 -2.00 -9.86
C GLU A 74 5.67 -3.41 -10.20
N GLU A 75 5.90 -3.85 -11.44
CA GLU A 75 5.67 -5.23 -11.85
C GLU A 75 6.93 -6.07 -11.62
N SER A 76 6.75 -7.21 -10.97
CA SER A 76 7.76 -8.23 -10.73
C SER A 76 7.16 -9.60 -11.04
N GLY A 77 7.98 -10.66 -11.03
CA GLY A 77 7.41 -12.00 -11.11
C GLY A 77 8.17 -13.05 -11.89
N CYS A 78 9.37 -12.76 -12.38
CA CYS A 78 10.25 -13.81 -12.87
C CYS A 78 11.16 -14.26 -11.73
N SER A 79 11.18 -15.56 -11.48
CA SER A 79 12.15 -16.19 -10.58
C SER A 79 12.72 -17.43 -11.26
N VAL A 80 14.00 -17.68 -11.04
CA VAL A 80 14.68 -18.89 -11.50
C VAL A 80 15.29 -19.60 -10.29
N SER A 81 15.01 -20.89 -10.17
CA SER A 81 15.65 -21.78 -9.22
C SER A 81 16.74 -22.57 -9.94
N LEU A 82 17.95 -22.56 -9.40
CA LEU A 82 19.10 -23.29 -9.92
C LEU A 82 19.56 -24.30 -8.86
N SER A 83 19.68 -25.57 -9.22
CA SER A 83 20.10 -26.65 -8.30
C SER A 83 21.14 -27.55 -8.94
N GLY A 84 22.12 -28.03 -8.15
CA GLY A 84 23.20 -28.91 -8.61
C GLY A 84 23.63 -29.92 -7.54
N THR A 85 23.81 -31.17 -7.94
CA THR A 85 24.18 -32.31 -7.06
C THR A 85 25.29 -33.16 -7.66
N GLY A 86 26.27 -32.52 -8.33
CA GLY A 86 27.43 -33.19 -8.95
C GLY A 86 27.24 -33.61 -10.42
N GLY A 87 26.11 -33.26 -11.03
CA GLY A 87 25.82 -33.38 -12.47
C GLY A 87 25.41 -32.03 -13.09
N PRO A 88 24.76 -32.03 -14.27
CA PRO A 88 24.25 -30.81 -14.90
C PRO A 88 23.35 -30.00 -13.97
N VAL A 89 23.44 -28.66 -14.05
CA VAL A 89 22.57 -27.76 -13.29
C VAL A 89 21.13 -27.93 -13.78
N THR A 90 20.20 -28.10 -12.84
CA THR A 90 18.76 -28.07 -13.13
C THR A 90 18.27 -26.65 -12.95
N GLU A 91 17.55 -26.16 -13.94
CA GLU A 91 16.93 -24.83 -13.95
C GLU A 91 15.42 -24.99 -13.92
N GLN A 92 14.75 -24.26 -13.03
CA GLN A 92 13.30 -24.18 -12.96
C GLN A 92 12.88 -22.72 -12.91
N GLU A 93 12.32 -22.24 -14.01
CA GLU A 93 11.71 -20.92 -14.08
C GLU A 93 10.30 -20.97 -13.49
N THR A 94 9.98 -19.99 -12.64
CA THR A 94 8.64 -19.78 -12.13
C THR A 94 8.22 -18.35 -12.45
N PHE A 95 7.13 -18.24 -13.22
CA PHE A 95 6.51 -16.97 -13.55
C PHE A 95 5.31 -16.74 -12.63
N CYS A 96 5.45 -15.79 -11.71
CA CYS A 96 4.41 -15.37 -10.79
C CYS A 96 4.27 -13.85 -10.88
N ARG A 97 3.44 -13.36 -11.82
CA ARG A 97 3.18 -11.92 -11.97
C ARG A 97 2.69 -11.34 -10.64
N LYS A 98 3.43 -10.37 -10.14
CA LYS A 98 3.19 -9.68 -8.88
C LYS A 98 3.36 -8.20 -9.09
N VAL A 99 2.37 -7.42 -8.69
CA VAL A 99 2.44 -5.96 -8.72
C VAL A 99 2.60 -5.46 -7.29
N LYS A 100 3.67 -4.75 -7.02
CA LYS A 100 3.87 -4.02 -5.78
C LYS A 100 3.28 -2.63 -5.90
N LEU A 101 2.48 -2.23 -4.92
CA LEU A 101 1.89 -0.90 -4.78
C LEU A 101 2.57 -0.19 -3.62
N TYR A 102 3.09 1.00 -3.89
CA TYR A 102 3.48 1.98 -2.88
C TYR A 102 2.50 3.14 -2.96
N PHE A 103 1.75 3.39 -1.89
CA PHE A 103 0.72 4.40 -1.84
C PHE A 103 1.00 5.41 -0.73
N THR A 104 0.69 6.68 -0.96
CA THR A 104 0.74 7.74 0.06
C THR A 104 -0.33 8.78 -0.21
N ALA A 105 -1.14 9.09 0.81
CA ALA A 105 -2.13 10.15 0.81
C ALA A 105 -1.89 11.10 2.00
N ILE A 106 -1.93 12.40 1.74
CA ILE A 106 -1.84 13.45 2.75
C ILE A 106 -3.20 14.14 2.81
N ALA A 107 -3.79 14.18 4.00
CA ALA A 107 -5.08 14.80 4.24
C ALA A 107 -5.04 15.70 5.49
N PHE A 108 -5.94 16.67 5.55
CA PHE A 108 -6.08 17.62 6.67
C PHE A 108 -7.53 17.65 7.13
N ALA A 109 -7.73 17.88 8.43
CA ALA A 109 -9.07 17.96 9.04
C ALA A 109 -9.96 16.75 8.69
N VAL A 110 -9.42 15.53 8.87
CA VAL A 110 -10.11 14.27 8.61
C VAL A 110 -10.15 13.38 9.84
N GLU A 111 -11.13 12.50 9.88
CA GLU A 111 -11.20 11.42 10.88
C GLU A 111 -10.40 10.22 10.38
N GLU A 112 -9.27 9.92 11.06
CA GLU A 112 -8.32 8.89 10.61
C GLU A 112 -8.93 7.49 10.53
N GLU A 113 -9.86 7.20 11.43
CA GLU A 113 -10.54 5.92 11.53
C GLU A 113 -11.32 5.60 10.26
N GLU A 114 -12.16 6.52 9.79
CA GLU A 114 -12.95 6.35 8.57
C GLU A 114 -12.06 6.20 7.33
N ILE A 115 -11.00 7.00 7.23
CA ILE A 115 -10.06 6.90 6.12
C ILE A 115 -9.32 5.56 6.14
N CYS A 116 -8.87 5.11 7.31
CA CYS A 116 -8.22 3.80 7.43
C CYS A 116 -9.16 2.66 7.06
N GLU A 117 -10.41 2.69 7.50
CA GLU A 117 -11.39 1.67 7.16
C GLU A 117 -11.68 1.62 5.66
N PHE A 118 -11.87 2.80 5.05
CA PHE A 118 -12.03 2.92 3.61
C PHE A 118 -10.82 2.34 2.85
N LEU A 119 -9.60 2.74 3.23
CA LEU A 119 -8.37 2.30 2.59
C LEU A 119 -8.18 0.80 2.74
N ASN A 120 -8.33 0.24 3.95
CA ASN A 120 -8.16 -1.19 4.17
C ASN A 120 -9.12 -2.02 3.31
N ARG A 121 -10.39 -1.62 3.20
CA ARG A 121 -11.38 -2.31 2.34
C ARG A 121 -11.02 -2.26 0.85
N LYS A 122 -10.38 -1.19 0.39
CA LYS A 122 -10.02 -1.02 -1.02
C LYS A 122 -8.66 -1.62 -1.38
N LEU A 123 -7.83 -1.88 -0.38
CA LEU A 123 -6.50 -2.48 -0.52
C LEU A 123 -6.51 -4.01 -0.32
N GLU A 124 -7.65 -4.62 0.00
CA GLU A 124 -7.88 -6.08 -0.08
C GLU A 124 -7.73 -6.59 -1.52
#